data_AF-A0A067GUK3-F1
#
_entry.id   AF-A0A067GUK3-F1
#
_cell.length_a   1.000
_cell.length_b   1.000
_cell.length_c   1.000
_cell.angle_alpha   90.00
_cell.angle_beta   90.00
_cell.angle_gamma   90.00
#
_symmetry.space_group_name_H-M   'P 1'
#
loop_
_entity.id
_entity.type
_entity.pdbx_description
1 polymer ?
#
loop_
_entity_poly.entity_id
_entity_poly.type
_entity_poly.pdbx_seq_one_letter_code
_entity_poly.pdbx_strand_id
1 'polypeptide(L)'
;MPHGQAGDDSVTNIPFQVLSWMPRALYFPNFATPEQCKSIINMAKLNLRPSTLALRKGETVDNTQGIRTSSGVFISAAEDESGTLDLIEEKIAKVTMLPRINGEAFNILRYKIGQKYNSHYDAFDPQEYGPQKSQRVASFLVYLTDLEEGGETMFPFENGMNADGSYDYQKCIGLKVKPRQGDGLLFYSLLPNGTIDPTSIHGSCPVVKGEKWVATKWIRDQEQYD
;
A
#
# COMPACT_ATOMS: atom_id res chain seq x y z
N MET A 1 -20.51 -9.03 30.87
CA MET A 1 -20.85 -10.24 30.09
C MET A 1 -19.74 -11.25 30.34
N PRO A 2 -20.02 -12.56 30.49
CA PRO A 2 -18.98 -13.57 30.32
C PRO A 2 -18.28 -13.28 28.99
N HIS A 3 -16.94 -13.34 28.95
CA HIS A 3 -16.15 -12.97 27.77
C HIS A 3 -16.77 -13.58 26.51
N GLY A 4 -17.28 -12.71 25.64
CA GLY A 4 -17.96 -13.12 24.42
C GLY A 4 -16.96 -13.77 23.48
N GLN A 5 -17.36 -14.87 22.84
CA GLN A 5 -16.61 -15.62 21.81
C GLN A 5 -16.12 -14.79 20.60
N ALA A 6 -16.25 -13.46 20.62
CA ALA A 6 -16.07 -12.57 19.47
C ALA A 6 -15.31 -11.25 19.79
N GLY A 7 -14.64 -11.15 20.94
CA GLY A 7 -13.83 -9.98 21.30
C GLY A 7 -12.41 -10.36 21.72
N ASP A 8 -11.45 -9.45 21.52
CA ASP A 8 -10.08 -9.64 22.01
C ASP A 8 -10.05 -9.74 23.54
N ASP A 9 -9.22 -10.63 24.07
CA ASP A 9 -9.00 -10.79 25.52
C ASP A 9 -8.23 -9.62 26.15
N SER A 10 -7.72 -8.68 25.33
CA SER A 10 -6.98 -7.50 25.77
C SER A 10 -7.18 -6.30 24.84
N VAL A 11 -7.00 -5.09 25.38
CA VAL A 11 -7.07 -3.85 24.61
C VAL A 11 -5.76 -3.66 23.83
N THR A 12 -5.86 -3.55 22.51
CA THR A 12 -4.74 -3.16 21.65
C THR A 12 -4.82 -1.65 21.37
N ASN A 13 -3.77 -0.90 21.71
CA ASN A 13 -3.68 0.52 21.38
C ASN A 13 -2.82 0.72 20.11
N ILE A 14 -3.40 1.31 19.07
CA ILE A 14 -2.71 1.60 17.81
C ILE A 14 -2.88 3.11 17.52
N PRO A 15 -1.89 3.96 17.87
CA PRO A 15 -1.99 5.39 17.65
C PRO A 15 -1.98 5.71 16.15
N PHE A 16 -2.72 6.74 15.76
CA PHE A 16 -2.74 7.22 14.38
C PHE A 16 -2.90 8.74 14.29
N GLN A 17 -2.58 9.28 13.12
CA GLN A 17 -2.78 10.68 12.74
C GLN A 17 -3.55 10.72 11.43
N VAL A 18 -4.55 11.59 11.33
CA VAL A 18 -5.21 11.86 10.06
C VAL A 18 -4.32 12.82 9.26
N LEU A 19 -3.88 12.39 8.08
CA LEU A 19 -3.07 13.21 7.19
C LEU A 19 -3.94 14.01 6.21
N SER A 20 -4.98 13.38 5.69
CA SER A 20 -5.92 14.01 4.75
C SER A 20 -7.29 13.34 4.80
N TRP A 21 -8.32 14.08 4.37
CA TRP A 21 -9.67 13.58 4.10
C TRP A 21 -9.94 13.37 2.61
N MET A 22 -9.12 13.95 1.73
CA MET A 22 -9.21 13.86 0.27
C MET A 22 -7.78 13.69 -0.29
N PRO A 23 -7.28 12.46 -0.49
CA PRO A 23 -7.95 11.21 -0.14
C PRO A 23 -7.94 11.00 1.37
N ARG A 24 -8.80 10.11 1.86
CA ARG A 24 -8.71 9.65 3.25
C ARG A 24 -7.38 8.94 3.46
N ALA A 25 -6.47 9.55 4.20
CA ALA A 25 -5.13 9.03 4.47
C ALA A 25 -4.79 9.17 5.96
N LEU A 26 -4.31 8.09 6.55
CA LEU A 26 -3.99 7.98 7.97
C LEU A 26 -2.59 7.40 8.16
N TYR A 27 -1.85 7.97 9.10
CA TYR A 27 -0.49 7.59 9.44
C TYR A 27 -0.42 6.89 10.80
N PHE A 28 0.33 5.80 10.87
CA PHE A 28 0.45 4.95 12.06
C PHE A 28 1.92 4.87 12.50
N PRO A 29 2.38 5.67 13.47
CA PRO A 29 3.75 5.59 13.95
C PRO A 29 4.01 4.26 14.69
N ASN A 30 5.19 3.67 14.47
CA ASN A 30 5.65 2.41 15.07
C ASN A 30 4.63 1.27 14.90
N PHE A 31 4.05 1.15 13.71
CA PHE A 31 3.08 0.09 13.39
C PHE A 31 3.72 -1.29 13.31
N ALA A 32 4.98 -1.42 12.94
CA ALA A 32 5.76 -2.65 13.03
C ALA A 32 7.06 -2.37 13.78
N THR A 33 7.58 -3.37 14.49
CA THR A 33 8.88 -3.22 15.15
C THR A 33 10.02 -3.31 14.13
N PRO A 34 11.22 -2.79 14.44
CA PRO A 34 12.40 -2.96 13.59
C PRO A 34 12.73 -4.43 13.29
N GLU A 35 12.51 -5.34 14.25
CA GLU A 35 12.72 -6.78 14.11
C GLU A 35 11.73 -7.39 13.11
N GLN A 36 10.45 -7.02 13.21
CA GLN A 36 9.42 -7.41 12.24
C GLN A 36 9.79 -6.93 10.83
N CYS A 37 10.18 -5.67 10.69
CA CYS A 37 10.62 -5.12 9.41
C CYS A 37 11.80 -5.90 8.81
N LYS A 38 12.80 -6.22 9.64
CA LYS A 38 13.97 -7.00 9.21
C LYS A 38 13.60 -8.43 8.81
N SER A 39 12.69 -9.08 9.55
CA SER A 39 12.18 -10.41 9.22
C SER A 39 11.56 -10.45 7.83
N ILE A 40 10.65 -9.51 7.54
CA ILE A 40 9.97 -9.38 6.24
C ILE A 40 10.97 -9.14 5.11
N ILE A 41 11.93 -8.24 5.30
CA ILE A 41 12.97 -7.96 4.30
C ILE A 41 13.80 -9.22 3.99
N ASN A 42 14.21 -9.96 5.01
CA ASN A 42 15.05 -11.15 4.84
C ASN A 42 14.33 -12.24 4.03
N MET A 43 13.05 -12.45 4.31
CA MET A 43 12.21 -13.39 3.58
C MET A 43 12.04 -12.98 2.12
N ALA A 44 11.73 -11.70 1.88
CA ALA A 44 11.50 -11.17 0.54
C ALA A 44 12.76 -11.22 -0.35
N LYS A 45 13.95 -10.99 0.22
CA LYS A 45 15.23 -11.00 -0.52
C LYS A 45 15.49 -12.28 -1.32
N LEU A 46 14.98 -13.42 -0.85
CA LEU A 46 15.21 -14.73 -1.48
C LEU A 46 14.54 -14.85 -2.84
N ASN A 47 13.44 -14.13 -3.07
CA ASN A 47 12.54 -14.35 -4.20
C ASN A 47 12.20 -13.06 -4.98
N LEU A 48 12.95 -11.96 -4.78
CA LEU A 48 12.72 -10.71 -5.49
C LEU A 48 12.85 -10.87 -7.01
N ARG A 49 11.84 -10.37 -7.73
CA ARG A 49 11.84 -10.27 -9.20
C ARG A 49 11.45 -8.86 -9.63
N PRO A 50 11.75 -8.41 -10.86
CA PRO A 50 11.21 -7.16 -11.37
C PRO A 50 9.69 -7.10 -11.21
N SER A 51 9.17 -5.98 -10.69
CA SER A 51 7.73 -5.83 -10.46
C SER A 51 6.97 -5.74 -11.78
N THR A 52 5.76 -6.31 -11.81
CA THR A 52 4.82 -6.21 -12.94
C THR A 52 3.71 -5.20 -12.66
N LEU A 53 2.97 -4.87 -13.72
CA LEU A 53 1.78 -4.02 -13.69
C LEU A 53 0.54 -4.83 -14.06
N ALA A 54 -0.62 -4.44 -13.55
CA ALA A 54 -1.88 -4.85 -14.13
C ALA A 54 -2.10 -4.05 -15.42
N LEU A 55 -2.01 -4.72 -16.57
CA LEU A 55 -2.07 -4.08 -17.88
C LEU A 55 -3.52 -3.77 -18.27
N ARG A 56 -3.76 -2.57 -18.78
CA ARG A 56 -5.03 -2.17 -19.39
C ARG A 56 -5.16 -2.76 -20.79
N LYS A 57 -6.37 -2.71 -21.35
CA LYS A 57 -6.60 -3.16 -22.74
C LYS A 57 -5.71 -2.39 -23.73
N GLY A 58 -4.81 -3.12 -24.40
CA GLY A 58 -3.87 -2.56 -25.39
C GLY A 58 -2.48 -2.23 -24.83
N GLU A 59 -2.28 -2.31 -23.52
CA GLU A 59 -0.96 -2.20 -22.90
C GLU A 59 -0.20 -3.53 -22.97
N THR A 60 1.12 -3.42 -23.09
CA THR A 60 2.07 -4.55 -23.09
C THR A 60 3.16 -4.27 -22.06
N VAL A 61 3.93 -5.31 -21.72
CA VAL A 61 5.10 -5.14 -20.84
C VAL A 61 6.09 -4.14 -21.45
N ASP A 62 6.27 -4.14 -22.77
CA ASP A 62 7.25 -3.31 -23.45
C ASP A 62 6.87 -1.82 -23.47
N ASN A 63 5.59 -1.50 -23.71
CA ASN A 63 5.15 -0.10 -23.78
C ASN A 63 4.88 0.53 -22.40
N THR A 64 4.90 -0.26 -21.33
CA THR A 64 4.77 0.20 -19.93
C THR A 64 6.09 0.19 -19.16
N GLN A 65 7.21 -0.10 -19.83
CA GLN A 65 8.55 -0.05 -19.21
C GLN A 65 8.83 1.32 -18.59
N GLY A 66 9.38 1.33 -17.37
CA GLY A 66 9.75 2.56 -16.67
C GLY A 66 8.63 3.21 -15.83
N ILE A 67 7.38 2.75 -15.95
CA ILE A 67 6.27 3.23 -15.10
C ILE A 67 6.48 2.81 -13.64
N ARG A 68 6.80 1.52 -13.44
CA ARG A 68 7.18 0.93 -12.16
C ARG A 68 8.52 0.23 -12.34
N THR A 69 9.51 0.64 -11.57
CA THR A 69 10.89 0.14 -11.73
C THR A 69 11.40 -0.60 -10.50
N SER A 70 10.53 -0.96 -9.56
CA SER A 70 10.88 -1.73 -8.37
C SER A 70 11.16 -3.20 -8.68
N SER A 71 11.74 -3.90 -7.69
CA SER A 71 11.60 -5.36 -7.56
C SER A 71 10.57 -5.67 -6.49
N GLY A 72 9.86 -6.79 -6.60
CA GLY A 72 8.95 -7.24 -5.55
C GLY A 72 8.72 -8.75 -5.55
N VAL A 73 7.98 -9.17 -4.53
CA VAL A 73 7.49 -10.54 -4.33
C VAL A 73 6.18 -10.48 -3.56
N PHE A 74 5.27 -11.40 -3.86
CA PHE A 74 4.07 -11.61 -3.08
C PHE A 74 4.32 -12.69 -2.02
N ILE A 75 3.96 -12.42 -0.78
CA ILE A 75 4.04 -13.38 0.33
C ILE A 75 2.76 -13.26 1.16
N SER A 76 2.04 -14.35 1.29
CA SER A 76 0.88 -14.46 2.18
C SER A 76 1.31 -14.68 3.63
N ALA A 77 0.45 -14.35 4.60
CA ALA A 77 0.72 -14.64 6.01
C ALA A 77 0.93 -16.15 6.28
N ALA A 78 0.30 -17.03 5.50
CA ALA A 78 0.46 -18.47 5.61
C ALA A 78 1.83 -18.98 5.14
N GLU A 79 2.53 -18.23 4.27
CA GLU A 79 3.88 -18.55 3.80
C GLU A 79 4.97 -18.05 4.76
N ASP A 80 4.63 -17.18 5.72
CA ASP A 80 5.56 -16.65 6.71
C ASP A 80 5.59 -17.53 7.97
N GLU A 81 6.57 -18.42 8.04
CA GLU A 81 6.81 -19.29 9.20
C GLU A 81 7.06 -18.53 10.51
N SER A 82 7.50 -17.25 10.45
CA SER A 82 7.73 -16.45 11.66
C SER A 82 6.45 -15.91 12.29
N GLY A 83 5.32 -15.94 11.57
CA GLY A 83 4.05 -15.35 11.98
C GLY A 83 4.04 -13.81 12.00
N THR A 84 5.09 -13.15 11.50
CA THR A 84 5.21 -11.68 11.49
C THR A 84 4.11 -11.05 10.64
N LEU A 85 3.87 -11.58 9.45
CA LEU A 85 2.85 -11.07 8.53
C LEU A 85 1.44 -11.28 9.09
N ASP A 86 1.16 -12.39 9.78
CA ASP A 86 -0.15 -12.65 10.41
C ASP A 86 -0.45 -11.60 11.51
N LEU A 87 0.53 -11.29 12.36
CA LEU A 87 0.40 -10.25 13.39
C LEU A 87 0.16 -8.86 12.78
N ILE A 88 0.83 -8.55 11.67
CA ILE A 88 0.63 -7.28 10.95
C ILE A 88 -0.76 -7.25 10.31
N GLU A 89 -1.24 -8.34 9.71
CA GLU A 89 -2.60 -8.43 9.17
C GLU A 89 -3.68 -8.25 10.23
N GLU A 90 -3.49 -8.83 11.42
CA GLU A 90 -4.40 -8.63 12.54
C GLU A 90 -4.51 -7.16 12.91
N LYS A 91 -3.38 -6.44 13.01
CA LYS A 91 -3.38 -4.99 13.26
C LYS A 91 -4.03 -4.21 12.12
N ILE A 92 -3.77 -4.58 10.87
CA ILE A 92 -4.38 -3.95 9.69
C ILE A 92 -5.90 -4.12 9.73
N ALA A 93 -6.39 -5.32 10.05
CA ALA A 93 -7.82 -5.58 10.19
C ALA A 93 -8.46 -4.72 11.28
N LYS A 94 -7.81 -4.57 12.45
CA LYS A 94 -8.29 -3.70 13.54
C LYS A 94 -8.41 -2.24 13.10
N VAL A 95 -7.39 -1.67 12.44
CA VAL A 95 -7.40 -0.24 12.08
C VAL A 95 -8.25 0.08 10.86
N THR A 96 -8.49 -0.89 9.98
CA THR A 96 -9.34 -0.71 8.80
C THR A 96 -10.79 -1.09 9.05
N MET A 97 -11.05 -1.85 10.12
CA MET A 97 -12.34 -2.49 10.42
C MET A 97 -12.81 -3.42 9.29
N LEU A 98 -11.87 -3.98 8.53
CA LEU A 98 -12.12 -4.96 7.47
C LEU A 98 -11.52 -6.31 7.86
N PRO A 99 -12.20 -7.43 7.57
CA PRO A 99 -11.71 -8.75 7.97
C PRO A 99 -10.43 -9.11 7.19
N ARG A 100 -9.52 -9.86 7.83
CA ARG A 100 -8.23 -10.24 7.22
C ARG A 100 -8.38 -10.95 5.86
N ILE A 101 -9.47 -11.71 5.71
CA ILE A 101 -9.79 -12.48 4.51
C ILE A 101 -10.02 -11.62 3.26
N ASN A 102 -10.31 -10.32 3.45
CA ASN A 102 -10.42 -9.37 2.34
C ASN A 102 -9.04 -8.89 1.83
N GLY A 103 -7.96 -9.24 2.53
CA GLY A 103 -6.62 -8.78 2.22
C GLY A 103 -5.89 -9.71 1.26
N GLU A 104 -5.38 -9.18 0.15
CA GLU A 104 -4.48 -9.91 -0.77
C GLU A 104 -3.14 -10.26 -0.10
N ALA A 105 -2.35 -11.18 -0.66
CA ALA A 105 -0.98 -11.40 -0.19
C ALA A 105 -0.16 -10.09 -0.16
N PHE A 106 0.78 -9.96 0.79
CA PHE A 106 1.62 -8.76 0.86
C PHE A 106 2.50 -8.65 -0.38
N ASN A 107 2.44 -7.51 -1.05
CA ASN A 107 3.40 -7.15 -2.07
C ASN A 107 4.60 -6.45 -1.42
N ILE A 108 5.69 -7.18 -1.20
CA ILE A 108 6.90 -6.65 -0.59
C ILE A 108 7.81 -6.12 -1.70
N LEU A 109 8.12 -4.83 -1.63
CA LEU A 109 8.75 -4.08 -2.71
C LEU A 109 10.07 -3.47 -2.27
N ARG A 110 11.03 -3.43 -3.20
CA ARG A 110 12.32 -2.78 -3.06
C ARG A 110 12.54 -1.76 -4.17
N TYR A 111 12.92 -0.55 -3.79
CA TYR A 111 13.35 0.52 -4.69
C TYR A 111 14.78 0.94 -4.36
N LYS A 112 15.65 0.83 -5.36
CA LYS A 112 17.02 1.36 -5.36
C LYS A 112 17.01 2.84 -5.77
N ILE A 113 18.14 3.51 -5.63
CA ILE A 113 18.36 4.88 -6.11
C ILE A 113 17.84 5.05 -7.55
N GLY A 114 17.07 6.10 -7.78
CA GLY A 114 16.42 6.44 -9.04
C GLY A 114 15.12 5.67 -9.33
N GLN A 115 14.89 4.53 -8.68
CA GLN A 115 13.68 3.74 -8.92
C GLN A 115 12.45 4.42 -8.31
N LYS A 116 11.31 4.30 -9.01
CA LYS A 116 10.05 4.97 -8.70
C LYS A 116 8.85 4.12 -9.08
N TYR A 117 7.67 4.62 -8.74
CA TYR A 117 6.42 4.21 -9.34
C TYR A 117 5.59 5.47 -9.65
N ASN A 118 5.30 5.69 -10.93
CA ASN A 118 4.45 6.80 -11.37
C ASN A 118 3.08 6.77 -10.68
N SER A 119 2.40 7.92 -10.69
CA SER A 119 1.07 8.06 -10.13
C SER A 119 0.07 7.07 -10.74
N HIS A 120 -0.66 6.35 -9.90
CA HIS A 120 -1.65 5.36 -10.28
C HIS A 120 -2.76 5.26 -9.23
N TYR A 121 -3.83 4.54 -9.57
CA TYR A 121 -4.85 4.11 -8.64
C TYR A 121 -4.63 2.65 -8.27
N ASP A 122 -4.92 2.30 -7.02
CA ASP A 122 -4.96 0.90 -6.60
C ASP A 122 -6.31 0.25 -6.95
N ALA A 123 -7.39 1.02 -7.06
CA ALA A 123 -8.67 0.55 -7.55
C ALA A 123 -8.63 0.30 -9.08
N PHE A 124 -9.38 -0.70 -9.52
CA PHE A 124 -9.51 -1.07 -10.93
C PHE A 124 -10.75 -0.43 -11.53
N ASP A 125 -10.60 0.63 -12.33
CA ASP A 125 -11.73 1.24 -13.06
C ASP A 125 -12.34 0.22 -14.04
N PRO A 126 -13.64 -0.12 -13.92
CA PRO A 126 -14.28 -1.05 -14.84
C PRO A 126 -14.23 -0.64 -16.32
N GLN A 127 -14.08 0.64 -16.62
CA GLN A 127 -13.93 1.13 -18.00
C GLN A 127 -12.56 0.76 -18.60
N GLU A 128 -11.51 0.66 -17.77
CA GLU A 128 -10.15 0.36 -18.22
C GLU A 128 -9.80 -1.14 -18.07
N TYR A 129 -10.30 -1.76 -17.00
CA TYR A 129 -9.95 -3.12 -16.57
C TYR A 129 -11.09 -4.14 -16.74
N GLY A 130 -12.28 -3.69 -17.19
CA GLY A 130 -13.47 -4.53 -17.28
C GLY A 130 -14.17 -4.74 -15.92
N PRO A 131 -15.34 -5.42 -15.90
CA PRO A 131 -16.10 -5.62 -14.68
C PRO A 131 -15.30 -6.36 -13.61
N GLN A 132 -15.31 -5.84 -12.39
CA GLN A 132 -14.60 -6.40 -11.24
C GLN A 132 -15.58 -7.14 -10.33
N LYS A 133 -15.22 -8.34 -9.88
CA LYS A 133 -16.02 -9.10 -8.88
C LYS A 133 -15.96 -8.48 -7.49
N SER A 134 -14.84 -7.85 -7.17
CA SER A 134 -14.50 -7.26 -5.88
C SER A 134 -13.49 -6.14 -6.14
N GLN A 135 -13.51 -5.06 -5.36
CA GLN A 135 -12.70 -3.87 -5.58
C GLN A 135 -11.74 -3.62 -4.41
N ARG A 136 -10.54 -3.12 -4.70
CA ARG A 136 -9.60 -2.67 -3.66
C ARG A 136 -10.14 -1.39 -3.02
N VAL A 137 -10.65 -1.51 -1.79
CA VAL A 137 -11.24 -0.40 -1.02
C VAL A 137 -10.18 0.42 -0.31
N ALA A 138 -9.10 -0.22 0.13
CA ALA A 138 -8.03 0.42 0.89
C ALA A 138 -6.67 -0.24 0.65
N SER A 139 -5.63 0.53 0.89
CA SER A 139 -4.23 0.10 0.82
C SER A 139 -3.53 0.46 2.11
N PHE A 140 -2.84 -0.52 2.69
CA PHE A 140 -2.00 -0.32 3.86
C PHE A 140 -0.54 -0.59 3.51
N LEU A 141 0.32 0.41 3.72
CA LEU A 141 1.75 0.34 3.44
C LEU A 141 2.49 0.30 4.78
N VAL A 142 3.34 -0.69 4.97
CA VAL A 142 4.31 -0.73 6.09
C VAL A 142 5.69 -0.39 5.54
N TYR A 143 6.27 0.72 5.99
CA TYR A 143 7.63 1.09 5.59
C TYR A 143 8.64 0.24 6.37
N LEU A 144 9.46 -0.52 5.67
CA LEU A 144 10.37 -1.50 6.28
C LEU A 144 11.79 -0.95 6.49
N THR A 145 12.11 0.19 5.89
CA THR A 145 13.37 0.92 6.06
C THR A 145 13.13 2.41 6.24
N ASP A 146 14.04 3.06 6.97
CA ASP A 146 14.18 4.51 6.92
C ASP A 146 14.77 4.92 5.58
N LEU A 147 14.33 6.08 5.10
CA LEU A 147 14.87 6.65 3.87
C LEU A 147 15.47 8.02 4.12
N GLU A 148 16.70 8.21 3.66
CA GLU A 148 17.42 9.45 3.88
C GLU A 148 16.81 10.58 3.03
N GLU A 149 16.64 10.33 1.72
CA GLU A 149 16.13 11.32 0.76
C GLU A 149 15.34 10.66 -0.39
N GLY A 150 14.23 11.29 -0.78
CA GLY A 150 13.32 10.79 -1.82
C GLY A 150 12.40 9.68 -1.33
N GLY A 151 11.85 8.91 -2.28
CA GLY A 151 11.04 7.70 -2.02
C GLY A 151 9.75 7.91 -1.24
N GLU A 152 9.26 9.14 -1.09
CA GLU A 152 7.99 9.44 -0.45
C GLU A 152 6.83 8.74 -1.17
N THR A 153 5.84 8.31 -0.41
CA THR A 153 4.53 8.01 -0.97
C THR A 153 3.80 9.34 -1.12
N MET A 154 3.44 9.71 -2.34
CA MET A 154 2.84 11.01 -2.65
C MET A 154 1.39 10.88 -3.10
N PHE A 155 0.57 11.89 -2.78
CA PHE A 155 -0.79 12.07 -3.26
C PHE A 155 -0.88 13.42 -3.98
N PRO A 156 -0.70 13.47 -5.31
CA PRO A 156 -0.66 14.71 -6.05
C PRO A 156 -2.01 15.45 -6.02
N PHE A 157 -3.12 14.72 -5.86
CA PHE A 157 -4.48 15.27 -5.87
C PHE A 157 -5.06 15.51 -4.47
N GLU A 158 -4.21 15.60 -3.46
CA GLU A 158 -4.65 15.93 -2.12
C GLU A 158 -5.47 17.24 -2.11
N ASN A 159 -6.65 17.20 -1.47
CA ASN A 159 -7.66 18.26 -1.45
C ASN A 159 -8.06 18.79 -2.84
N GLY A 160 -7.96 17.95 -3.88
CA GLY A 160 -8.26 18.31 -5.26
C GLY A 160 -7.18 19.16 -5.95
N MET A 161 -6.02 19.35 -5.33
CA MET A 161 -4.91 20.08 -5.95
C MET A 161 -4.44 19.37 -7.22
N ASN A 162 -3.93 20.11 -8.21
CA ASN A 162 -3.38 19.54 -9.45
C ASN A 162 -4.33 18.66 -10.29
N ALA A 163 -5.63 18.58 -9.94
CA ALA A 163 -6.62 17.76 -10.65
C ALA A 163 -7.25 18.48 -11.87
N ASP A 164 -6.52 19.41 -12.49
CA ASP A 164 -6.97 20.22 -13.63
C ASP A 164 -6.79 19.53 -14.99
N GLY A 165 -6.33 18.27 -14.98
CA GLY A 165 -6.06 17.47 -16.18
C GLY A 165 -4.69 17.73 -16.82
N SER A 166 -3.89 18.67 -16.30
CA SER A 166 -2.55 18.99 -16.81
C SER A 166 -1.41 18.28 -16.07
N TYR A 167 -1.74 17.52 -15.03
CA TYR A 167 -0.77 16.86 -14.17
C TYR A 167 0.07 15.82 -14.92
N ASP A 168 1.39 15.97 -14.80
CA ASP A 168 2.36 14.97 -15.24
C ASP A 168 2.48 13.87 -14.18
N TYR A 169 1.98 12.67 -14.49
CA TYR A 169 1.94 11.49 -13.63
C TYR A 169 3.31 11.00 -13.13
N GLN A 170 4.42 11.57 -13.63
CA GLN A 170 5.77 11.28 -13.15
C GLN A 170 6.24 12.23 -12.04
N LYS A 171 5.57 13.37 -11.84
CA LYS A 171 6.02 14.41 -10.89
C LYS A 171 5.78 14.00 -9.45
N CYS A 172 6.80 14.17 -8.61
CA CYS A 172 6.68 13.97 -7.17
C CYS A 172 6.15 15.25 -6.46
N ILE A 173 4.83 15.42 -6.33
CA ILE A 173 4.19 16.63 -5.75
C ILE A 173 2.97 16.28 -4.87
N GLY A 174 2.33 17.28 -4.26
CA GLY A 174 1.18 17.13 -3.37
C GLY A 174 1.58 16.73 -1.94
N LEU A 175 0.68 16.06 -1.23
CA LEU A 175 0.97 15.48 0.08
C LEU A 175 2.05 14.41 -0.07
N LYS A 176 3.09 14.45 0.76
CA LYS A 176 4.19 13.48 0.74
C LYS A 176 4.38 12.86 2.11
N VAL A 177 4.41 11.53 2.14
CA VAL A 177 4.67 10.73 3.35
C VAL A 177 6.06 10.12 3.23
N LYS A 178 6.98 10.60 4.08
CA LYS A 178 8.36 10.10 4.11
C LYS A 178 8.42 8.69 4.73
N PRO A 179 9.09 7.71 4.10
CA PRO A 179 9.25 6.39 4.69
C PRO A 179 10.10 6.45 5.96
N ARG A 180 9.58 5.84 7.01
CA ARG A 180 10.25 5.67 8.31
C ARG A 180 10.03 4.25 8.77
N GLN A 181 11.09 3.56 9.17
CA GLN A 181 11.01 2.13 9.47
C GLN A 181 9.96 1.87 10.55
N GLY A 182 9.09 0.90 10.28
CA GLY A 182 8.02 0.50 11.18
C GLY A 182 6.74 1.31 11.03
N ASP A 183 6.77 2.48 10.40
CA ASP A 183 5.58 3.31 10.27
C ASP A 183 4.63 2.76 9.20
N GLY A 184 3.33 2.93 9.44
CA GLY A 184 2.24 2.52 8.56
C GLY A 184 1.57 3.71 7.88
N LEU A 185 1.09 3.51 6.66
CA LEU A 185 0.24 4.45 5.93
C LEU A 185 -0.98 3.70 5.40
N LEU A 186 -2.17 4.11 5.83
CA LEU A 186 -3.45 3.67 5.28
C LEU A 186 -4.00 4.77 4.38
N PHE A 187 -4.47 4.41 3.20
CA PHE A 187 -5.32 5.29 2.41
C PHE A 187 -6.45 4.49 1.74
N TYR A 188 -7.56 5.16 1.48
CA TYR A 188 -8.73 4.55 0.85
C TYR A 188 -8.79 4.91 -0.62
N SER A 189 -8.93 3.89 -1.47
CA SER A 189 -9.11 4.04 -2.92
C SER A 189 -10.55 4.38 -3.28
N LEU A 190 -11.50 4.08 -2.39
CA LEU A 190 -12.93 4.34 -2.58
C LEU A 190 -13.47 5.34 -1.55
N LEU A 191 -14.42 6.14 -2.02
CA LEU A 191 -15.31 6.93 -1.18
C LEU A 191 -16.25 6.01 -0.38
N PRO A 192 -16.86 6.48 0.73
CA PRO A 192 -17.79 5.66 1.52
C PRO A 192 -19.01 5.12 0.75
N ASN A 193 -19.37 5.75 -0.38
CA ASN A 193 -20.43 5.29 -1.27
C ASN A 193 -19.97 4.19 -2.27
N GLY A 194 -18.72 3.73 -2.18
CA GLY A 194 -18.15 2.68 -3.02
C GLY A 194 -17.58 3.15 -4.37
N THR A 195 -17.69 4.43 -4.73
CA THR A 195 -17.10 4.95 -5.97
C THR A 195 -15.61 5.22 -5.80
N ILE A 196 -14.83 5.07 -6.87
CA ILE A 196 -13.38 5.40 -6.86
C ILE A 196 -13.19 6.85 -6.44
N ASP A 197 -12.33 7.07 -5.46
CA ASP A 197 -11.92 8.40 -5.03
C ASP A 197 -10.84 8.92 -5.99
N PRO A 198 -11.13 9.94 -6.82
CA PRO A 198 -10.14 10.47 -7.77
C PRO A 198 -8.94 11.11 -7.07
N THR A 199 -9.08 11.50 -5.80
CA THR A 199 -7.96 12.07 -5.03
C THR A 199 -7.01 11.00 -4.48
N SER A 200 -7.40 9.71 -4.54
CA SER A 200 -6.59 8.57 -4.08
C SER A 200 -5.44 8.18 -5.02
N ILE A 201 -5.29 8.88 -6.14
CA ILE A 201 -4.14 8.73 -7.01
C ILE A 201 -2.87 8.96 -6.18
N HIS A 202 -1.91 8.05 -6.31
CA HIS A 202 -0.69 8.10 -5.52
C HIS A 202 0.48 7.49 -6.28
N GLY A 203 1.69 7.77 -5.83
CA GLY A 203 2.90 7.20 -6.42
C GLY A 203 4.03 7.09 -5.42
N SER A 204 5.10 6.42 -5.83
CA SER A 204 6.36 6.40 -5.08
C SER A 204 7.35 7.31 -5.78
N CYS A 205 7.72 8.40 -5.12
CA CYS A 205 8.76 9.30 -5.60
C CYS A 205 10.08 8.55 -5.85
N PRO A 206 10.95 9.05 -6.74
CA PRO A 206 12.26 8.45 -6.95
C PRO A 206 13.06 8.41 -5.64
N VAL A 207 13.70 7.29 -5.34
CA VAL A 207 14.68 7.23 -4.24
C VAL A 207 15.90 8.05 -4.62
N VAL A 208 16.31 8.99 -3.78
CA VAL A 208 17.50 9.81 -4.02
C VAL A 208 18.69 9.26 -3.23
N LYS A 209 18.47 8.91 -1.96
CA LYS A 209 19.52 8.37 -1.09
C LYS A 209 18.98 7.26 -0.18
N GLY A 210 19.67 6.12 -0.16
CA GLY A 210 19.29 4.92 0.57
C GLY A 210 18.61 3.85 -0.30
N GLU A 211 17.88 2.94 0.34
CA GLU A 211 17.10 1.89 -0.32
C GLU A 211 15.74 1.80 0.39
N LYS A 212 14.65 1.91 -0.37
CA LYS A 212 13.29 1.83 0.17
C LYS A 212 12.80 0.40 0.12
N TRP A 213 12.36 -0.10 1.27
CA TRP A 213 11.55 -1.31 1.37
C TRP A 213 10.18 -0.97 1.93
N VAL A 214 9.14 -1.54 1.32
CA VAL A 214 7.74 -1.35 1.74
C VAL A 214 6.96 -2.64 1.53
N ALA A 215 6.14 -3.02 2.49
CA ALA A 215 5.15 -4.08 2.33
C ALA A 215 3.78 -3.44 2.10
N THR A 216 3.17 -3.72 0.96
CA THR A 216 1.82 -3.24 0.61
C THR A 216 0.81 -4.36 0.81
N LYS A 217 -0.24 -4.07 1.57
CA LYS A 217 -1.43 -4.90 1.72
C LYS A 217 -2.60 -4.21 1.03
N TRP A 218 -3.09 -4.80 -0.05
CA TRP A 218 -4.32 -4.36 -0.68
C TRP A 218 -5.51 -5.07 -0.03
N ILE A 219 -6.56 -4.32 0.27
CA ILE A 219 -7.73 -4.80 0.99
C ILE A 219 -8.94 -4.56 0.12
N ARG A 220 -9.72 -5.61 -0.08
CA ARG A 220 -10.91 -5.58 -0.93
C ARG A 220 -12.19 -5.37 -0.13
N ASP A 221 -13.26 -4.98 -0.82
CA ASP A 221 -14.60 -4.84 -0.24
C ASP A 221 -15.28 -6.20 -0.01
N GLN A 222 -14.93 -7.22 -0.80
CA GLN A 222 -15.40 -8.58 -0.65
C GLN A 222 -14.24 -9.58 -0.70
N GLU A 223 -14.43 -10.73 -0.04
CA GLU A 223 -13.54 -11.88 -0.20
C GLU A 223 -13.49 -12.28 -1.68
N GLN A 224 -12.28 -12.44 -2.20
CA GLN A 224 -12.05 -12.98 -3.52
C GLN A 224 -11.64 -14.44 -3.36
N TYR A 225 -12.57 -15.36 -3.62
CA TYR A 225 -12.21 -16.74 -3.90
C TYR A 225 -11.53 -16.77 -5.27
N ASP A 226 -10.27 -17.22 -5.30
CA ASP A 226 -9.54 -17.52 -6.53
C ASP A 226 -10.21 -18.64 -7.33
#